data_AF-A0A6A4VR21-F1
#
_entry.id   AF-A0A6A4VR21-F1
#
_cell.length_a   1.000
_cell.length_b   1.000
_cell.length_c   1.000
_cell.angle_alpha   90.00
_cell.angle_beta   90.00
_cell.angle_gamma   90.00
#
_symmetry.space_group_name_H-M   'P 1'
#
loop_
_entity.id
_entity.type
_entity.pdbx_description
1 polymer ?
#
loop_
_entity_poly.entity_id
_entity_poly.type
_entity_poly.pdbx_seq_one_letter_code
_entity_poly.pdbx_strand_id
1 'polypeptide(L)'
;MVEKLIRRLQALEEAHQAFFLLKSYVSLPRVLYLLRSSPAYRHPALLVKIDETVRCGMEAITNVRLRGDSWRQATLPVNLGGLGVRMVTDVALPAHIASQVASADTIASIYGSAAARVGEATRCLVEEWEAHTGLPSPDVSRQRYQRDWDRAAAEAISRQLLDDCTTDVDRARLRAAAQPHSGAWLNAFPAASVGTLLDPDTLRTAVALRVGAEVCAPHRCRCGADIDERGLHGLSCQLSAGRFPQMRESIRDHGAAPEPL
;
A
#
# COMPACT_ATOMS: atom_id res chain seq x y z
N MET A 1 -15.36 -13.74 9.10
CA MET A 1 -14.29 -14.57 8.49
C MET A 1 -12.93 -13.87 8.56
N VAL A 2 -12.79 -12.67 7.97
CA VAL A 2 -11.54 -11.87 7.96
C VAL A 2 -10.97 -11.68 9.38
N GLU A 3 -11.80 -11.28 10.33
CA GLU A 3 -11.40 -11.12 11.74
C GLU A 3 -10.76 -12.37 12.36
N LYS A 4 -11.33 -13.56 12.13
CA LYS A 4 -10.79 -14.83 12.62
C LYS A 4 -9.42 -15.15 12.01
N LEU A 5 -9.21 -14.81 10.74
CA LEU A 5 -7.92 -15.01 10.07
C LEU A 5 -6.87 -14.03 10.61
N ILE A 6 -7.24 -12.76 10.81
CA ILE A 6 -6.34 -11.75 11.40
C ILE A 6 -5.88 -12.17 12.79
N ARG A 7 -6.79 -12.65 13.66
CA ARG A 7 -6.41 -13.17 14.99
C ARG A 7 -5.41 -14.33 14.92
N ARG A 8 -5.49 -15.18 13.88
CA ARG A 8 -4.52 -16.26 13.66
C ARG A 8 -3.18 -15.75 13.15
N LEU A 9 -3.19 -14.73 12.29
CA LEU A 9 -1.96 -14.10 11.82
C LEU A 9 -1.21 -13.40 12.97
N GLN A 10 -1.93 -12.79 13.90
CA GLN A 10 -1.34 -12.16 15.10
C GLN A 10 -0.69 -13.18 16.06
N ALA A 11 -1.05 -14.45 15.96
CA ALA A 11 -0.46 -15.52 16.78
C ALA A 11 0.80 -16.13 16.14
N LEU A 12 1.19 -15.69 14.94
CA LEU A 12 2.44 -16.10 14.31
C LEU A 12 3.61 -15.38 14.99
N GLU A 13 4.68 -16.11 15.28
CA GLU A 13 5.91 -15.53 15.84
C GLU A 13 6.58 -14.56 14.84
N GLU A 14 6.53 -14.89 13.55
CA GLU A 14 7.16 -14.11 12.48
C GLU A 14 6.25 -13.03 11.92
N ALA A 15 6.41 -11.79 12.41
CA ALA A 15 5.61 -10.62 12.01
C ALA A 15 5.65 -10.35 10.49
N HIS A 16 6.80 -10.55 9.83
CA HIS A 16 6.92 -10.31 8.38
C HIS A 16 6.09 -11.32 7.58
N GLN A 17 6.07 -12.58 8.00
CA GLN A 17 5.23 -13.61 7.39
C GLN A 17 3.74 -13.32 7.62
N ALA A 18 3.37 -12.94 8.84
CA ALA A 18 2.00 -12.54 9.16
C ALA A 18 1.54 -11.36 8.29
N PHE A 19 2.37 -10.35 8.13
CA PHE A 19 2.08 -9.18 7.30
C PHE A 19 1.95 -9.54 5.82
N PHE A 20 2.87 -10.35 5.29
CA PHE A 20 2.81 -10.85 3.91
C PHE A 20 1.50 -11.62 3.65
N LEU A 21 1.09 -12.50 4.57
CA LEU A 21 -0.16 -13.26 4.46
C LEU A 21 -1.40 -12.38 4.57
N LEU A 22 -1.37 -11.36 5.45
CA LEU A 22 -2.46 -10.39 5.56
C LEU A 22 -2.72 -9.71 4.22
N LYS A 23 -1.65 -9.17 3.63
CA LYS A 23 -1.69 -8.48 2.34
C LYS A 23 -2.09 -9.42 1.20
N SER A 24 -1.41 -10.55 1.07
CA SER A 24 -1.52 -11.42 -0.11
C SER A 24 -2.74 -12.34 -0.11
N TYR A 25 -3.33 -12.61 1.06
CA TYR A 25 -4.42 -13.60 1.17
C TYR A 25 -5.64 -13.14 1.98
N VAL A 26 -5.45 -12.51 3.14
CA VAL A 26 -6.55 -12.32 4.11
C VAL A 26 -7.39 -11.06 3.86
N SER A 27 -6.78 -10.00 3.31
CA SER A 27 -7.43 -8.72 3.04
C SER A 27 -8.35 -8.79 1.81
N LEU A 28 -8.17 -7.91 0.82
CA LEU A 28 -8.98 -7.87 -0.40
C LEU A 28 -9.09 -9.23 -1.11
N PRO A 29 -8.01 -10.03 -1.29
CA PRO A 29 -8.10 -11.29 -2.02
C PRO A 29 -9.13 -12.26 -1.45
N ARG A 30 -9.38 -12.23 -0.12
CA ARG A 30 -10.32 -13.14 0.54
C ARG A 30 -11.78 -12.85 0.22
N VAL A 31 -12.11 -11.59 -0.04
CA VAL A 31 -13.48 -11.13 -0.24
C VAL A 31 -13.77 -10.74 -1.68
N LEU A 32 -12.74 -10.65 -2.53
CA LEU A 32 -12.83 -10.14 -3.90
C LEU A 32 -13.88 -10.85 -4.75
N TYR A 33 -14.00 -12.18 -4.62
CA TYR A 33 -15.05 -12.94 -5.31
C TYR A 33 -16.45 -12.41 -4.96
N LEU A 34 -16.73 -12.21 -3.67
CA LEU A 34 -18.01 -11.68 -3.20
C LEU A 34 -18.25 -10.26 -3.69
N LEU A 35 -17.21 -9.41 -3.71
CA LEU A 35 -17.32 -8.04 -4.23
C LEU A 35 -17.69 -8.02 -5.72
N ARG A 36 -17.22 -9.00 -6.50
CA ARG A 36 -17.55 -9.14 -7.93
C ARG A 36 -18.95 -9.67 -8.15
N SER A 37 -19.36 -10.69 -7.39
CA SER A 37 -20.60 -11.44 -7.62
C SER A 37 -21.82 -10.90 -6.90
N SER A 38 -21.65 -9.97 -5.95
CA SER A 38 -22.75 -9.40 -5.16
C SER A 38 -22.64 -7.88 -5.09
N PRO A 39 -23.76 -7.14 -4.92
CA PRO A 39 -23.75 -5.69 -4.82
C PRO A 39 -23.27 -5.21 -3.43
N ALA A 40 -22.11 -5.69 -2.98
CA ALA A 40 -21.55 -5.41 -1.66
C ALA A 40 -21.30 -3.91 -1.41
N TYR A 41 -21.07 -3.13 -2.46
CA TYR A 41 -20.96 -1.66 -2.43
C TYR A 41 -22.22 -0.97 -1.87
N ARG A 42 -23.39 -1.63 -1.91
CA ARG A 42 -24.64 -1.15 -1.30
C ARG A 42 -24.65 -1.28 0.23
N HIS A 43 -23.65 -1.93 0.83
CA HIS A 43 -23.52 -2.12 2.27
C HIS A 43 -22.22 -1.50 2.81
N PRO A 44 -22.04 -0.16 2.69
CA PRO A 44 -20.77 0.51 3.03
C PRO A 44 -20.36 0.29 4.49
N ALA A 45 -21.31 0.22 5.43
CA ALA A 45 -21.00 -0.04 6.84
C ALA A 45 -20.27 -1.37 7.08
N LEU A 46 -20.60 -2.42 6.29
CA LEU A 46 -19.92 -3.72 6.39
C LEU A 46 -18.52 -3.66 5.79
N LEU A 47 -18.36 -2.95 4.67
CA LEU A 47 -17.06 -2.77 4.01
C LEU A 47 -16.09 -1.98 4.90
N VAL A 48 -16.55 -0.86 5.47
CA VAL A 48 -15.76 -0.06 6.43
C VAL A 48 -15.35 -0.90 7.64
N LYS A 49 -16.24 -1.76 8.16
CA LYS A 49 -15.89 -2.67 9.27
C LYS A 49 -14.78 -3.65 8.88
N ILE A 50 -14.79 -4.16 7.64
CA ILE A 50 -13.71 -5.04 7.14
C ILE A 50 -12.40 -4.26 7.06
N ASP A 51 -12.40 -3.07 6.46
CA ASP A 51 -11.21 -2.23 6.33
C ASP A 51 -10.63 -1.85 7.69
N GLU A 52 -11.46 -1.49 8.65
CA GLU A 52 -11.03 -1.20 10.03
C GLU A 52 -10.42 -2.44 10.71
N THR A 53 -11.01 -3.63 10.49
CA THR A 53 -10.46 -4.88 11.03
C THR A 53 -9.09 -5.16 10.42
N VAL A 54 -8.93 -4.95 9.12
CA VAL A 54 -7.65 -5.11 8.41
C VAL A 54 -6.63 -4.10 8.91
N ARG A 55 -7.01 -2.83 9.09
CA ARG A 55 -6.14 -1.79 9.63
C ARG A 55 -5.64 -2.14 11.02
N CYS A 56 -6.54 -2.46 11.94
CA CYS A 56 -6.18 -2.89 13.31
C CYS A 56 -5.28 -4.14 13.29
N GLY A 57 -5.56 -5.09 12.39
CA GLY A 57 -4.73 -6.27 12.18
C GLY A 57 -3.31 -5.92 11.72
N MET A 58 -3.19 -5.01 10.74
CA MET A 58 -1.90 -4.51 10.27
C MET A 58 -1.12 -3.81 11.37
N GLU A 59 -1.75 -2.87 12.09
CA GLU A 59 -1.10 -2.15 13.20
C GLU A 59 -0.59 -3.11 14.28
N ALA A 60 -1.36 -4.15 14.62
CA ALA A 60 -0.95 -5.16 15.59
C ALA A 60 0.20 -6.04 15.11
N ILE A 61 0.24 -6.39 13.82
CA ILE A 61 1.29 -7.23 13.25
C ILE A 61 2.59 -6.44 13.05
N THR A 62 2.50 -5.23 12.51
CA THR A 62 3.68 -4.41 12.18
C THR A 62 4.16 -3.57 13.35
N ASN A 63 3.35 -3.42 14.40
CA ASN A 63 3.58 -2.50 15.51
C ASN A 63 3.82 -1.06 15.04
N VAL A 64 3.09 -0.64 14.00
CA VAL A 64 3.11 0.73 13.46
C VAL A 64 1.71 1.30 13.55
N ARG A 65 1.58 2.50 14.11
CA ARG A 65 0.31 3.23 14.16
C ARG A 65 0.01 3.82 12.77
N LEU A 66 -1.12 3.44 12.18
CA LEU A 66 -1.53 3.81 10.82
C LEU A 66 -2.76 4.72 10.88
N ARG A 67 -2.55 6.04 10.77
CA ARG A 67 -3.59 7.08 10.88
C ARG A 67 -3.43 8.15 9.80
N GLY A 68 -4.53 8.82 9.45
CA GLY A 68 -4.53 9.89 8.46
C GLY A 68 -3.80 9.50 7.18
N ASP A 69 -2.82 10.30 6.78
CA ASP A 69 -2.05 10.10 5.55
C ASP A 69 -1.20 8.84 5.53
N SER A 70 -0.68 8.39 6.69
CA SER A 70 0.06 7.12 6.76
C SER A 70 -0.84 5.93 6.42
N TRP A 71 -2.13 5.98 6.82
CA TRP A 71 -3.11 4.98 6.42
C TRP A 71 -3.54 5.14 4.96
N ARG A 72 -3.87 6.37 4.53
CA ARG A 72 -4.19 6.66 3.12
C ARG A 72 -3.11 6.11 2.19
N GLN A 73 -1.84 6.38 2.49
CA GLN A 73 -0.71 5.85 1.72
C GLN A 73 -0.56 4.34 1.87
N ALA A 74 -0.67 3.77 3.09
CA ALA A 74 -0.54 2.33 3.30
C ALA A 74 -1.49 1.52 2.40
N THR A 75 -2.69 2.06 2.16
CA THR A 75 -3.68 1.40 1.32
C THR A 75 -3.37 1.45 -0.17
N LEU A 76 -2.40 2.24 -0.63
CA LEU A 76 -2.04 2.33 -2.04
C LEU A 76 -1.31 1.06 -2.53
N PRO A 77 -1.35 0.78 -3.85
CA PRO A 77 -0.45 -0.16 -4.50
C PRO A 77 1.03 0.11 -4.17
N VAL A 78 1.85 -0.94 -4.17
CA VAL A 78 3.29 -0.84 -3.85
C VAL A 78 4.03 0.08 -4.81
N ASN A 79 3.68 0.05 -6.10
CA ASN A 79 4.29 0.91 -7.12
C ASN A 79 3.88 2.40 -6.99
N LEU A 80 2.86 2.72 -6.19
CA LEU A 80 2.46 4.09 -5.87
C LEU A 80 2.90 4.50 -4.45
N GLY A 81 3.87 3.80 -3.87
CA GLY A 81 4.40 4.14 -2.54
C GLY A 81 3.65 3.57 -1.36
N GLY A 82 2.59 2.79 -1.57
CA GLY A 82 1.86 2.15 -0.48
C GLY A 82 2.45 0.82 -0.01
N LEU A 83 1.73 0.17 0.90
CA LEU A 83 2.05 -1.16 1.41
C LEU A 83 1.40 -2.27 0.57
N GLY A 84 0.41 -1.93 -0.26
CA GLY A 84 -0.30 -2.86 -1.13
C GLY A 84 -1.50 -3.53 -0.46
N VAL A 85 -2.04 -2.96 0.61
CA VAL A 85 -3.27 -3.44 1.27
C VAL A 85 -4.43 -2.55 0.86
N ARG A 86 -5.01 -2.79 -0.33
CA ARG A 86 -6.13 -2.01 -0.87
C ARG A 86 -7.37 -2.14 0.03
N MET A 87 -8.11 -1.04 0.19
CA MET A 87 -9.39 -1.02 0.92
C MET A 87 -10.48 -1.71 0.11
N VAL A 88 -11.33 -2.47 0.78
CA VAL A 88 -12.48 -3.13 0.15
C VAL A 88 -13.55 -2.12 -0.23
N THR A 89 -13.68 -1.00 0.49
CA THR A 89 -14.57 0.12 0.12
C THR A 89 -14.23 0.69 -1.25
N ASP A 90 -12.95 0.90 -1.54
CA ASP A 90 -12.49 1.48 -2.81
C ASP A 90 -12.75 0.53 -3.98
N VAL A 91 -12.64 -0.77 -3.73
CA VAL A 91 -12.63 -1.80 -4.76
C VAL A 91 -14.01 -2.41 -5.01
N ALA A 92 -14.95 -2.31 -4.07
CA ALA A 92 -16.25 -2.99 -4.16
C ALA A 92 -17.05 -2.63 -5.42
N LEU A 93 -17.24 -1.33 -5.69
CA LEU A 93 -17.98 -0.87 -6.86
C LEU A 93 -17.21 -1.17 -8.17
N PRO A 94 -15.90 -0.83 -8.30
CA PRO A 94 -15.07 -1.24 -9.44
C PRO A 94 -15.09 -2.74 -9.76
N ALA A 95 -15.01 -3.59 -8.73
CA ALA A 95 -15.01 -5.04 -8.89
C ALA A 95 -16.35 -5.53 -9.46
N HIS A 96 -17.46 -4.97 -8.99
CA HIS A 96 -18.79 -5.32 -9.47
C HIS A 96 -19.01 -4.85 -10.92
N ILE A 97 -18.67 -3.60 -11.24
CA ILE A 97 -18.76 -3.04 -12.60
C ILE A 97 -17.96 -3.91 -13.58
N ALA A 98 -16.69 -4.15 -13.28
CA ALA A 98 -15.82 -4.94 -14.15
C ALA A 98 -16.36 -6.36 -14.37
N SER A 99 -16.97 -6.97 -13.35
CA SER A 99 -17.61 -8.29 -13.46
C SER A 99 -18.85 -8.26 -14.35
N GLN A 100 -19.69 -7.23 -14.26
CA GLN A 100 -20.87 -7.08 -15.13
C GLN A 100 -20.47 -6.89 -16.59
N VAL A 101 -19.54 -5.96 -16.85
CA VAL A 101 -19.03 -5.68 -18.20
C VAL A 101 -18.40 -6.94 -18.80
N ALA A 102 -17.57 -7.66 -18.03
CA ALA A 102 -16.90 -8.87 -18.51
C ALA A 102 -17.88 -10.02 -18.83
N SER A 103 -19.07 -10.03 -18.22
CA SER A 103 -20.06 -11.09 -18.37
C SER A 103 -21.18 -10.72 -19.34
N ALA A 104 -21.22 -9.48 -19.86
CA ALA A 104 -22.32 -8.95 -20.65
C ALA A 104 -22.63 -9.81 -21.89
N ASP A 105 -21.61 -10.20 -22.66
CA ASP A 105 -21.78 -11.04 -23.86
C ASP A 105 -22.33 -12.43 -23.51
N THR A 106 -21.88 -13.00 -22.39
CA THR A 106 -22.35 -14.31 -21.91
C THR A 106 -23.82 -14.22 -21.47
N ILE A 107 -24.18 -13.14 -20.76
CA ILE A 107 -25.57 -12.89 -20.37
C ILE A 107 -26.45 -12.71 -21.60
N ALA A 108 -26.00 -11.96 -22.61
CA ALA A 108 -26.74 -11.77 -23.85
C ALA A 108 -26.93 -13.08 -24.63
N SER A 109 -25.91 -13.94 -24.65
CA SER A 109 -25.97 -15.25 -25.30
C SER A 109 -26.92 -16.23 -24.61
N ILE A 110 -26.96 -16.23 -23.28
CA ILE A 110 -27.81 -17.16 -22.49
C ILE A 110 -29.23 -16.62 -22.33
N TYR A 111 -29.37 -15.31 -22.10
CA TYR A 111 -30.61 -14.66 -21.73
C TYR A 111 -30.72 -13.27 -22.37
N GLY A 112 -30.84 -13.25 -23.71
CA GLY A 112 -30.83 -12.03 -24.54
C GLY A 112 -31.87 -10.98 -24.15
N SER A 113 -33.03 -11.37 -23.60
CA SER A 113 -34.04 -10.42 -23.12
C SER A 113 -33.57 -9.58 -21.92
N ALA A 114 -32.60 -10.06 -21.14
CA ALA A 114 -32.00 -9.29 -20.04
C ALA A 114 -30.81 -8.42 -20.47
N ALA A 115 -30.26 -8.60 -21.68
CA ALA A 115 -29.05 -7.92 -22.11
C ALA A 115 -29.20 -6.39 -22.04
N ALA A 116 -30.31 -5.85 -22.53
CA ALA A 116 -30.60 -4.42 -22.49
C ALA A 116 -30.66 -3.89 -21.05
N ARG A 117 -31.36 -4.60 -20.17
CA ARG A 117 -31.53 -4.22 -18.76
C ARG A 117 -30.21 -4.29 -17.98
N VAL A 118 -29.36 -5.28 -18.28
CA VAL A 118 -28.02 -5.37 -17.68
C VAL A 118 -27.14 -4.23 -18.19
N GLY A 119 -27.17 -3.93 -19.48
CA GLY A 119 -26.42 -2.80 -20.05
C GLY A 119 -26.81 -1.45 -19.44
N GLU A 120 -28.11 -1.22 -19.22
CA GLU A 120 -28.61 -0.03 -18.53
C GLU A 120 -28.14 0.01 -17.06
N ALA A 121 -28.29 -1.10 -16.33
CA ALA A 121 -27.82 -1.18 -14.94
C ALA A 121 -26.32 -0.94 -14.83
N THR A 122 -25.51 -1.50 -15.73
CA THR A 122 -24.06 -1.26 -15.77
C THR A 122 -23.75 0.21 -16.00
N ARG A 123 -24.47 0.90 -16.89
CA ARG A 123 -24.28 2.34 -17.14
C ARG A 123 -24.54 3.18 -15.90
N CYS A 124 -25.64 2.92 -15.19
CA CYS A 124 -25.92 3.62 -13.92
C CYS A 124 -24.81 3.40 -12.88
N LEU A 125 -24.19 2.22 -12.84
CA LEU A 125 -23.07 1.97 -11.92
C LEU A 125 -21.80 2.71 -12.31
N VAL A 126 -21.54 2.88 -13.61
CA VAL A 126 -20.44 3.70 -14.10
C VAL A 126 -20.64 5.16 -13.71
N GLU A 127 -21.83 5.71 -13.97
CA GLU A 127 -22.21 7.07 -13.56
C GLU A 127 -22.12 7.26 -12.04
N GLU A 128 -22.55 6.25 -11.27
CA GLU A 128 -22.41 6.24 -9.81
C GLU A 128 -20.93 6.33 -9.41
N TRP A 129 -20.04 5.55 -10.02
CA TRP A 129 -18.61 5.59 -9.71
C TRP A 129 -17.97 6.94 -10.05
N GLU A 130 -18.31 7.53 -11.20
CA GLU A 130 -17.82 8.84 -11.62
C GLU A 130 -18.29 9.93 -10.66
N ALA A 131 -19.56 9.90 -10.23
CA ALA A 131 -20.11 10.84 -9.26
C ALA A 131 -19.44 10.74 -7.88
N HIS A 132 -19.13 9.52 -7.43
CA HIS A 132 -18.49 9.30 -6.12
C HIS A 132 -17.01 9.70 -6.10
N THR A 133 -16.29 9.51 -7.21
CA THR A 133 -14.84 9.73 -7.27
C THR A 133 -14.44 11.06 -7.90
N GLY A 134 -15.33 11.66 -8.70
CA GLY A 134 -15.01 12.82 -9.55
C GLY A 134 -14.01 12.50 -10.67
N LEU A 135 -13.75 11.21 -10.94
CA LEU A 135 -12.81 10.75 -11.97
C LEU A 135 -13.57 10.27 -13.21
N PRO A 136 -13.00 10.43 -14.42
CA PRO A 136 -13.58 9.84 -15.62
C PRO A 136 -13.45 8.31 -15.57
N SER A 137 -14.49 7.61 -16.04
CA SER A 137 -14.43 6.16 -16.20
C SER A 137 -13.35 5.73 -17.20
N PRO A 138 -12.79 4.51 -17.05
CA PRO A 138 -11.90 3.95 -18.05
C PRO A 138 -12.57 3.81 -19.43
N ASP A 139 -11.76 3.79 -20.48
CA ASP A 139 -12.21 3.49 -21.84
C ASP A 139 -13.12 2.26 -21.87
N VAL A 140 -14.18 2.29 -22.68
CA VAL A 140 -15.19 1.22 -22.75
C VAL A 140 -14.56 -0.18 -22.93
N SER A 141 -13.52 -0.30 -23.77
CA SER A 141 -12.80 -1.57 -24.00
C SER A 141 -12.04 -2.09 -22.76
N ARG A 142 -11.74 -1.19 -21.82
CA ARG A 142 -10.98 -1.43 -20.60
C ARG A 142 -11.86 -1.55 -19.35
N GLN A 143 -13.13 -1.15 -19.40
CA GLN A 143 -14.05 -1.22 -18.26
C GLN A 143 -14.24 -2.64 -17.69
N ARG A 144 -14.01 -3.69 -18.49
CA ARG A 144 -14.00 -5.09 -18.04
C ARG A 144 -12.85 -5.44 -17.08
N TYR A 145 -11.82 -4.59 -16.97
CA TYR A 145 -10.66 -4.83 -16.13
C TYR A 145 -10.74 -3.98 -14.86
N GLN A 146 -11.07 -4.62 -13.74
CA GLN A 146 -11.10 -3.97 -12.41
C GLN A 146 -9.83 -3.19 -12.09
N ARG A 147 -8.66 -3.67 -12.55
CA ARG A 147 -7.37 -3.02 -12.32
C ARG A 147 -7.34 -1.57 -12.83
N ASP A 148 -8.02 -1.26 -13.92
CA ASP A 148 -7.95 0.08 -14.52
C ASP A 148 -8.79 1.09 -13.72
N TRP A 149 -9.94 0.66 -13.20
CA TRP A 149 -10.74 1.43 -12.25
C TRP A 149 -9.98 1.70 -10.94
N ASP A 150 -9.42 0.65 -10.32
CA ASP A 150 -8.67 0.79 -9.06
C ASP A 150 -7.39 1.62 -9.24
N ARG A 151 -6.72 1.50 -10.40
CA ARG A 151 -5.54 2.31 -10.72
C ARG A 151 -5.89 3.79 -10.76
N ALA A 152 -6.96 4.17 -11.46
CA ALA A 152 -7.37 5.57 -11.56
C ALA A 152 -7.62 6.19 -10.17
N ALA A 153 -8.36 5.48 -9.31
CA ALA A 153 -8.61 5.91 -7.94
C ALA A 153 -7.33 5.99 -7.10
N ALA A 154 -6.46 4.98 -7.16
CA ALA A 154 -5.22 4.95 -6.41
C ALA A 154 -4.22 6.05 -6.85
N GLU A 155 -4.14 6.34 -8.15
CA GLU A 155 -3.32 7.44 -8.69
C GLU A 155 -3.86 8.81 -8.26
N ALA A 156 -5.18 8.98 -8.16
CA ALA A 156 -5.78 10.21 -7.63
C ALA A 156 -5.41 10.43 -6.15
N ILE A 157 -5.53 9.39 -5.32
CA ILE A 157 -5.12 9.45 -3.90
C ILE A 157 -3.61 9.74 -3.77
N SER A 158 -2.77 9.09 -4.60
CA SER A 158 -1.33 9.33 -4.59
C SER A 158 -0.97 10.77 -4.96
N ARG A 159 -1.67 11.38 -5.93
CA ARG A 159 -1.48 12.79 -6.29
C ARG A 159 -1.92 13.70 -5.16
N GLN A 160 -3.10 13.45 -4.59
CA GLN A 160 -3.61 14.22 -3.47
C GLN A 160 -2.64 14.21 -2.28
N LEU A 161 -2.05 13.06 -1.93
CA LEU A 161 -1.03 12.98 -0.88
C LEU A 161 0.21 13.84 -1.17
N LEU A 162 0.61 13.98 -2.43
CA LEU A 162 1.74 14.83 -2.83
C LEU A 162 1.37 16.32 -2.81
N ASP A 163 0.13 16.65 -3.17
CA ASP A 163 -0.39 18.02 -3.18
C ASP A 163 -0.65 18.53 -1.75
N ASP A 164 -1.13 17.65 -0.85
CA ASP A 164 -1.37 17.93 0.57
C ASP A 164 -0.05 18.08 1.38
N CYS A 165 1.09 17.68 0.82
CA CYS A 165 2.39 17.73 1.52
C CYS A 165 2.87 19.16 1.77
N THR A 166 3.05 19.50 3.05
CA THR A 166 3.58 20.78 3.50
C THR A 166 5.10 20.81 3.58
N THR A 167 5.76 19.66 3.79
CA THR A 167 7.21 19.57 3.96
C THR A 167 7.89 18.92 2.76
N ASP A 168 9.08 19.43 2.41
CA ASP A 168 9.89 18.82 1.34
C ASP A 168 10.38 17.40 1.72
N VAL A 169 10.52 17.13 3.01
CA VAL A 169 10.90 15.81 3.54
C VAL A 169 9.80 14.77 3.23
N ASP A 170 8.53 15.09 3.52
CA ASP A 170 7.42 14.17 3.23
C ASP A 170 7.22 14.01 1.71
N ARG A 171 7.39 15.08 0.94
CA ARG A 171 7.34 15.03 -0.53
C ARG A 171 8.44 14.13 -1.10
N ALA A 172 9.67 14.25 -0.60
CA ALA A 172 10.79 13.39 -0.99
C ALA A 172 10.52 11.92 -0.60
N ARG A 173 10.00 11.67 0.60
CA ARG A 173 9.62 10.33 1.08
C ARG A 173 8.55 9.68 0.20
N LEU A 174 7.48 10.39 -0.14
CA LEU A 174 6.43 9.87 -1.02
C LEU A 174 6.97 9.51 -2.40
N ARG A 175 7.77 10.40 -3.01
CA ARG A 175 8.43 10.15 -4.31
C ARG A 175 9.39 8.97 -4.25
N ALA A 176 10.16 8.86 -3.16
CA ALA A 176 11.09 7.76 -2.93
C ALA A 176 10.35 6.43 -2.78
N ALA A 177 9.26 6.40 -2.02
CA ALA A 177 8.43 5.21 -1.83
C ALA A 177 7.77 4.72 -3.14
N ALA A 178 7.51 5.63 -4.08
CA ALA A 178 6.97 5.32 -5.39
C ALA A 178 8.03 4.98 -6.46
N GLN A 179 9.34 5.05 -6.13
CA GLN A 179 10.37 4.68 -7.10
C GLN A 179 10.32 3.18 -7.45
N PRO A 180 10.72 2.81 -8.68
CA PRO A 180 10.87 1.42 -9.07
C PRO A 180 11.68 0.63 -8.03
N HIS A 181 11.23 -0.58 -7.72
CA HIS A 181 11.87 -1.52 -6.78
C HIS A 181 11.96 -1.11 -5.31
N SER A 182 11.60 0.12 -4.92
CA SER A 182 11.63 0.59 -3.51
C SER A 182 10.80 -0.28 -2.55
N GLY A 183 9.72 -0.88 -3.05
CA GLY A 183 8.84 -1.78 -2.32
C GLY A 183 9.01 -3.25 -2.67
N ALA A 184 10.12 -3.67 -3.29
CA ALA A 184 10.32 -5.07 -3.70
C ALA A 184 10.21 -6.04 -2.51
N TRP A 185 10.70 -5.64 -1.33
CA TRP A 185 10.61 -6.43 -0.11
C TRP A 185 9.17 -6.74 0.33
N LEU A 186 8.20 -5.86 0.02
CA LEU A 186 6.77 -6.09 0.32
C LEU A 186 6.13 -7.20 -0.53
N ASN A 187 6.79 -7.59 -1.63
CA ASN A 187 6.31 -8.62 -2.55
C ASN A 187 7.20 -9.88 -2.51
N ALA A 188 8.37 -9.81 -1.88
CA ALA A 188 9.23 -10.96 -1.68
C ALA A 188 8.60 -11.90 -0.64
N PHE A 189 8.67 -13.22 -0.90
CA PHE A 189 8.23 -14.20 0.08
C PHE A 189 9.17 -14.18 1.30
N PRO A 190 8.67 -13.96 2.53
CA PRO A 190 9.51 -13.83 3.72
C PRO A 190 10.01 -15.19 4.22
N ALA A 191 11.24 -15.55 3.87
CA ALA A 191 11.88 -16.80 4.28
C ALA A 191 13.34 -16.59 4.69
N ALA A 192 13.70 -17.14 5.86
CA ALA A 192 15.06 -17.07 6.38
C ALA A 192 16.06 -17.79 5.45
N SER A 193 15.65 -18.89 4.83
CA SER A 193 16.49 -19.71 3.95
C SER A 193 17.02 -18.99 2.70
N VAL A 194 16.36 -17.90 2.28
CA VAL A 194 16.77 -17.09 1.11
C VAL A 194 17.08 -15.64 1.50
N GLY A 195 17.18 -15.34 2.80
CA GLY A 195 17.59 -14.03 3.31
C GLY A 195 16.56 -12.90 3.11
N THR A 196 15.28 -13.22 2.89
CA THR A 196 14.21 -12.23 2.65
C THR A 196 13.33 -11.98 3.88
N LEU A 197 13.51 -12.78 4.93
CA LEU A 197 12.82 -12.58 6.20
C LEU A 197 13.41 -11.36 6.91
N LEU A 198 12.54 -10.46 7.36
CA LEU A 198 12.91 -9.28 8.14
C LEU A 198 12.52 -9.59 9.57
N ASP A 199 13.38 -9.28 10.52
CA ASP A 199 13.02 -9.32 11.93
C ASP A 199 11.91 -8.29 12.23
N PRO A 200 11.17 -8.45 13.34
CA PRO A 200 10.05 -7.57 13.66
C PRO A 200 10.39 -6.09 13.73
N ASP A 201 11.57 -5.71 14.23
CA ASP A 201 11.96 -4.30 14.37
C ASP A 201 12.38 -3.68 13.03
N THR A 202 13.08 -4.44 12.20
CA THR A 202 13.38 -4.03 10.81
C THR A 202 12.10 -3.87 10.01
N LEU A 203 11.14 -4.79 10.13
CA LEU A 203 9.83 -4.67 9.50
C LEU A 203 9.09 -3.42 9.96
N ARG A 204 8.96 -3.24 11.29
CA ARG A 204 8.30 -2.08 11.91
C ARG A 204 8.88 -0.77 11.39
N THR A 205 10.20 -0.65 11.42
CA THR A 205 10.92 0.54 10.97
C THR A 205 10.75 0.78 9.48
N ALA A 206 10.85 -0.27 8.64
CA ALA A 206 10.67 -0.18 7.20
C ALA A 206 9.25 0.25 6.82
N VAL A 207 8.23 -0.32 7.49
CA VAL A 207 6.83 0.08 7.30
C VAL A 207 6.65 1.54 7.69
N ALA A 208 7.07 1.94 8.89
CA ALA A 208 6.87 3.29 9.41
C ALA A 208 7.57 4.35 8.55
N LEU A 209 8.83 4.13 8.15
CA LEU A 209 9.55 5.04 7.26
C LEU A 209 8.88 5.14 5.89
N ARG A 210 8.41 4.01 5.34
CA ARG A 210 7.77 3.99 4.02
C ARG A 210 6.49 4.82 3.99
N VAL A 211 5.63 4.71 5.00
CA VAL A 211 4.34 5.43 5.04
C VAL A 211 4.41 6.76 5.78
N GLY A 212 5.55 7.14 6.34
CA GLY A 212 5.67 8.32 7.19
C GLY A 212 4.76 8.17 8.41
N ALA A 213 4.97 7.12 9.19
CA ALA A 213 4.40 6.96 10.52
C ALA A 213 5.45 7.25 11.60
N GLU A 214 5.02 7.25 12.86
CA GLU A 214 5.90 7.35 14.02
C GLU A 214 6.77 6.09 14.12
N VAL A 215 8.09 6.27 14.24
CA VAL A 215 9.08 5.19 14.35
C VAL A 215 9.52 4.98 15.80
N CYS A 216 9.68 6.07 16.56
CA CYS A 216 10.15 6.04 17.93
C CYS A 216 9.56 7.18 18.75
N ALA A 217 9.66 7.10 20.08
CA ALA A 217 9.38 8.25 20.93
C ALA A 217 10.50 9.32 20.77
N PRO A 218 10.18 10.61 20.93
CA PRO A 218 11.20 11.66 20.91
C PRO A 218 12.24 11.43 22.01
N HIS A 219 13.52 11.55 21.66
CA HIS A 219 14.62 11.31 22.59
C HIS A 219 15.90 12.02 22.14
N ARG A 220 16.91 12.05 23.02
CA ARG A 220 18.23 12.57 22.68
C ARG A 220 19.13 11.50 22.07
N CYS A 221 19.70 11.82 20.92
CA CYS A 221 20.75 11.03 20.30
C CYS A 221 22.05 11.11 21.11
N ARG A 222 22.90 10.10 20.97
CA ARG A 222 24.26 10.10 21.55
C ARG A 222 25.15 11.23 21.04
N CYS A 223 24.88 11.75 19.84
CA CYS A 223 25.57 12.93 19.32
C CYS A 223 25.09 14.26 19.94
N GLY A 224 24.06 14.22 20.80
CA GLY A 224 23.47 15.39 21.44
C GLY A 224 22.29 16.02 20.70
N ALA A 225 21.98 15.60 19.47
CA ALA A 225 20.82 16.08 18.72
C ALA A 225 19.51 15.50 19.26
N ASP A 226 18.44 16.30 19.21
CA ASP A 226 17.09 15.83 19.52
C ASP A 226 16.51 15.07 18.31
N ILE A 227 15.94 13.90 18.56
CA ILE A 227 15.29 13.03 17.58
C ILE A 227 13.79 13.15 17.78
N ASP A 228 13.07 13.40 16.69
CA ASP A 228 11.61 13.45 16.66
C ASP A 228 10.98 12.06 16.49
N GLU A 229 9.65 12.02 16.40
CA GLU A 229 8.92 10.77 16.26
C GLU A 229 9.19 10.04 14.93
N ARG A 230 9.67 10.77 13.91
CA ARG A 230 10.03 10.20 12.60
C ARG A 230 11.34 9.43 12.65
N GLY A 231 12.21 9.71 13.61
CA GLY A 231 13.46 8.98 13.80
C GLY A 231 14.49 9.16 12.68
N LEU A 232 14.29 10.09 11.74
CA LEU A 232 15.11 10.23 10.53
C LEU A 232 16.57 10.55 10.83
N HIS A 233 16.83 11.29 11.91
CA HIS A 233 18.19 11.61 12.35
C HIS A 233 19.05 10.35 12.56
N GLY A 234 18.47 9.27 13.07
CA GLY A 234 19.18 8.01 13.31
C GLY A 234 19.76 7.37 12.04
N LEU A 235 19.20 7.69 10.86
CA LEU A 235 19.69 7.19 9.57
C LEU A 235 20.95 7.93 9.10
N SER A 236 21.08 9.21 9.47
CA SER A 236 22.18 10.08 9.05
C SER A 236 23.30 10.21 10.09
N CYS A 237 22.99 9.98 11.37
CA CYS A 237 23.95 10.18 12.45
C CYS A 237 25.08 9.14 12.43
N GLN A 238 26.33 9.61 12.50
CA GLN A 238 27.51 8.74 12.57
C GLN A 238 27.66 8.00 13.90
N LEU A 239 27.05 8.53 14.97
CA LEU A 239 27.05 7.94 16.32
C LEU A 239 25.78 7.11 16.60
N SER A 240 24.97 6.84 15.57
CA SER A 240 23.78 6.00 15.67
C SER A 240 24.16 4.55 15.98
N ALA A 241 23.43 3.92 16.90
CA ALA A 241 23.66 2.53 17.26
C ALA A 241 23.30 1.61 16.08
N GLY A 242 24.13 0.60 15.80
CA GLY A 242 23.88 -0.37 14.73
C GLY A 242 24.37 0.03 13.34
N ARG A 243 25.01 1.20 13.17
CA ARG A 243 25.70 1.53 11.92
C ARG A 243 26.95 0.66 11.81
N PHE A 244 26.98 -0.29 10.87
CA PHE A 244 28.25 -0.81 10.38
C PHE A 244 29.02 0.37 9.75
N PRO A 245 30.35 0.49 9.97
CA PRO A 245 31.11 1.53 9.31
C PRO A 245 30.87 1.43 7.81
N GLN A 246 30.30 2.47 7.19
CA GLN A 246 30.27 2.55 5.74
C GLN A 246 31.72 2.45 5.29
N MET A 247 32.03 1.41 4.51
CA MET A 247 33.34 1.17 3.94
C MET A 247 33.75 2.46 3.22
N ARG A 248 34.65 3.24 3.84
CA ARG A 248 35.39 4.30 3.16
C ARG A 248 36.33 3.58 2.21
N GLU A 249 35.85 3.22 1.03
CA GLU A 249 36.77 3.14 -0.11
C GLU A 249 37.23 4.56 -0.37
N SER A 250 38.33 4.91 0.30
CA SER A 250 39.21 5.99 -0.10
C SER A 250 39.63 5.69 -1.53
N ILE A 251 38.93 6.26 -2.52
CA ILE A 251 39.54 6.54 -3.82
C ILE A 251 40.71 7.48 -3.49
N ARG A 252 41.90 6.90 -3.32
CA ARG A 252 43.14 7.66 -3.34
C ARG A 252 43.28 8.10 -4.79
N ASP A 253 42.95 9.36 -5.06
CA ASP A 253 43.43 10.04 -6.26
C ASP A 253 44.95 10.01 -6.22
N HIS A 254 45.55 9.08 -6.98
CA HIS A 254 46.94 9.17 -7.40
C HIS A 254 47.02 10.21 -8.53
N GLY A 255 46.84 11.47 -8.17
CA GLY A 255 47.24 12.61 -8.98
C GLY A 255 48.62 13.07 -8.51
N ALA A 256 49.67 12.55 -9.14
CA ALA A 256 51.03 13.02 -8.95
C ALA A 256 51.12 14.51 -9.33
N ALA A 257 51.51 15.36 -8.38
CA ALA A 257 52.01 16.68 -8.67
C ALA A 257 53.47 16.57 -9.15
N PRO A 258 53.90 17.30 -10.18
CA PRO A 258 55.30 17.31 -10.60
C PRO A 258 56.12 18.22 -9.67
N GLU A 259 57.23 17.71 -9.14
CA GLU A 259 58.26 18.55 -8.51
C GLU A 259 59.09 19.28 -9.59
N PRO A 260 59.54 20.52 -9.31
CA PRO A 260 60.38 21.27 -10.22
C PRO A 260 61.88 21.00 -9.96
N LEU A 261 62.60 20.64 -11.01
CA LEU A 261 63.87 21.22 -11.50
C LEU A 261 64.46 20.33 -12.61
#